data_AF-A0A6L7MW51-F1
#
_entry.id   AF-A0A6L7MW51-F1
#
_cell.length_a   1.000
_cell.length_b   1.000
_cell.length_c   1.000
_cell.angle_alpha   90.00
_cell.angle_beta   90.00
_cell.angle_gamma   90.00
#
_symmetry.space_group_name_H-M   'P 1'
#
loop_
_entity.id
_entity.type
_entity.pdbx_description
1 polymer ?
#
loop_
_entity_poly.entity_id
_entity_poly.type
_entity_poly.pdbx_seq_one_letter_code
_entity_poly.pdbx_strand_id
1 'polypeptide(L)'
;MRTISRHAALMLLVSLACAQLAAEGTAGTIDYRHGYAFLAEPKYPPDFPHFDYVNPNAPKGGMLRRHGTGSWDSFNPAALRAAQVVAGLAT
;
A
#
# COMPACT_ATOMS: atom_id res chain seq x y z
N MET A 1 57.50 24.47 11.82
CA MET A 1 56.15 25.06 11.59
C MET A 1 55.44 24.53 10.34
N ARG A 2 56.14 24.12 9.25
CA ARG A 2 55.51 23.60 8.02
C ARG A 2 54.86 22.20 8.12
N THR A 3 55.25 21.37 9.08
CA THR A 3 54.75 19.99 9.25
C THR A 3 53.40 19.93 9.96
N ILE A 4 53.16 20.77 10.97
CA ILE A 4 51.89 20.84 11.72
C ILE A 4 50.73 21.27 10.81
N SER A 5 50.99 22.19 9.88
CA SER A 5 50.00 22.64 8.88
C SER A 5 49.58 21.53 7.91
N ARG A 6 50.48 20.60 7.56
CA ARG A 6 50.17 19.46 6.66
C ARG A 6 49.28 18.41 7.34
N HIS A 7 49.48 18.17 8.64
CA HIS A 7 48.66 17.23 9.41
C HIS A 7 47.27 17.81 9.71
N ALA A 8 47.19 19.11 10.00
CA ALA A 8 45.92 19.82 10.17
C ALA A 8 45.08 19.80 8.88
N ALA A 9 45.70 20.01 7.71
CA ALA A 9 45.04 19.91 6.42
C ALA A 9 44.56 18.47 6.11
N LEU A 10 45.35 17.46 6.46
CA LEU A 10 44.98 16.06 6.27
C LEU A 10 43.81 15.66 7.18
N MET A 11 43.81 16.09 8.44
CA MET A 11 42.69 15.83 9.35
C MET A 11 41.41 16.54 8.91
N LEU A 12 41.51 17.75 8.37
CA LEU A 12 40.36 18.47 7.81
C LEU A 12 39.79 17.79 6.56
N LEU A 13 40.65 17.24 5.70
CA LEU A 13 40.22 16.48 4.52
C LEU A 13 39.55 15.15 4.91
N VAL A 14 40.07 14.46 5.93
CA VAL A 14 39.49 13.22 6.45
C VAL A 14 38.14 13.48 7.13
N SER A 15 38.00 14.56 7.89
CA SER A 15 36.71 14.90 8.52
C SER A 15 35.64 15.27 7.48
N LEU A 16 36.03 15.97 6.40
CA LEU A 16 35.12 16.32 5.32
C LEU A 16 34.65 15.07 4.55
N ALA A 17 35.57 14.13 4.27
CA ALA A 17 35.24 12.85 3.64
C ALA A 17 34.31 11.98 4.51
N CYS A 18 34.53 11.95 5.82
CA CYS A 18 33.63 11.27 6.75
C CYS A 18 32.22 11.90 6.78
N ALA A 19 32.11 13.22 6.65
CA ALA A 19 30.82 13.89 6.61
C ALA A 19 30.01 13.59 5.34
N GLN A 20 30.70 13.34 4.21
CA GLN A 20 30.06 12.97 2.93
C GLN A 20 29.54 11.54 2.92
N LEU A 21 30.19 10.61 3.63
CA LEU A 21 29.73 9.22 3.77
C LEU A 21 28.51 9.07 4.70
N ALA A 22 28.26 10.03 5.60
CA ALA A 22 27.13 9.99 6.52
C ALA A 22 25.80 10.46 5.91
N ALA A 23 25.79 10.88 4.63
CA ALA A 23 24.63 11.47 3.97
C ALA A 23 23.68 10.46 3.29
N GLU A 24 23.91 9.15 3.43
CA GLU A 24 23.04 8.14 2.84
C GLU A 24 21.82 7.87 3.73
N GLY A 25 20.83 8.75 3.56
CA GLY A 25 19.54 8.67 4.22
C GLY A 25 18.46 9.43 3.45
N THR A 26 18.51 9.45 2.12
CA THR A 26 17.36 9.94 1.34
C THR A 26 16.26 8.89 1.41
N ALA A 27 15.23 9.15 2.21
CA ALA A 27 13.96 8.44 2.09
C ALA A 27 13.56 8.49 0.60
N GLY A 28 13.54 7.32 -0.05
CA GLY A 28 13.20 7.22 -1.46
C GLY A 28 11.83 7.85 -1.70
N THR A 29 11.68 8.53 -2.84
CA THR A 29 10.38 9.07 -3.24
C THR A 29 9.37 7.93 -3.35
N ILE A 30 8.29 7.98 -2.56
CA ILE A 30 7.19 7.01 -2.64
C ILE A 30 6.42 7.29 -3.93
N ASP A 31 6.46 6.36 -4.85
CA ASP A 31 5.71 6.42 -6.11
C ASP A 31 4.29 5.88 -5.89
N TYR A 32 3.33 6.80 -5.70
CA TYR A 32 1.93 6.44 -5.54
C TYR A 32 1.31 6.04 -6.87
N ARG A 33 0.79 4.81 -6.94
CA ARG A 33 0.06 4.29 -8.12
C ARG A 33 -1.42 4.14 -7.80
N HIS A 34 -2.28 4.33 -8.82
CA HIS A 34 -3.74 4.27 -8.66
C HIS A 34 -4.28 2.84 -8.54
N GLY A 35 -3.52 1.85 -8.97
CA GLY A 35 -3.95 0.46 -8.99
C GLY A 35 -2.79 -0.52 -9.06
N TYR A 36 -3.10 -1.77 -8.72
CA TYR A 36 -2.16 -2.89 -8.76
C TYR A 36 -2.77 -4.05 -9.54
N ALA A 37 -1.94 -4.71 -10.34
CA ALA A 37 -2.29 -5.97 -10.98
C ALA A 37 -1.04 -6.87 -10.97
N PHE A 38 -1.25 -8.16 -10.68
CA PHE A 38 -0.14 -9.09 -10.43
C PHE A 38 0.60 -9.50 -11.72
N LEU A 39 -0.14 -9.71 -12.82
CA LEU A 39 0.41 -10.25 -14.08
C LEU A 39 0.43 -9.26 -15.24
N ALA A 40 -0.26 -8.13 -15.11
CA ALA A 40 -0.46 -7.17 -16.19
C ALA A 40 -0.58 -5.76 -15.62
N GLU A 41 -0.67 -4.76 -16.48
CA GLU A 41 -1.00 -3.40 -16.07
C GLU A 41 -2.46 -3.30 -15.61
N PRO A 42 -2.78 -2.42 -14.64
CA PRO A 42 -4.17 -2.15 -14.26
C PRO A 42 -5.01 -1.78 -15.47
N LYS A 43 -6.12 -2.48 -15.70
CA LYS A 43 -6.99 -2.28 -16.87
C LYS A 43 -7.56 -0.86 -16.98
N TYR A 44 -7.84 -0.22 -15.86
CA TYR A 44 -8.54 1.07 -15.81
C TYR A 44 -7.57 2.22 -15.50
N PRO A 45 -7.71 3.40 -16.13
CA PRO A 45 -6.90 4.58 -15.83
C PRO A 45 -7.22 5.16 -14.43
N PRO A 46 -6.39 6.06 -13.87
CA PRO A 46 -6.60 6.63 -12.53
C PRO A 46 -7.98 7.24 -12.28
N ASP A 47 -8.55 7.92 -13.29
CA ASP A 47 -9.79 8.68 -13.15
C ASP A 47 -11.01 7.98 -13.75
N PHE A 48 -10.99 6.65 -13.86
CA PHE A 48 -12.12 5.92 -14.44
C PHE A 48 -13.38 6.05 -13.55
N PRO A 49 -14.57 6.35 -14.13
CA PRO A 49 -15.75 6.69 -13.34
C PRO A 49 -16.44 5.48 -12.69
N HIS A 50 -16.38 4.32 -13.34
CA HIS A 50 -16.93 3.05 -12.85
C HIS A 50 -16.37 1.89 -13.69
N PHE A 51 -16.44 0.66 -13.18
CA PHE A 51 -16.09 -0.53 -13.94
C PHE A 51 -17.05 -0.77 -15.12
N ASP A 52 -16.57 -1.44 -16.18
CA ASP A 52 -17.35 -1.72 -17.39
C ASP A 52 -18.62 -2.56 -17.11
N TYR A 53 -18.61 -3.35 -16.03
CA TYR A 53 -19.72 -4.22 -15.64
C TYR A 53 -20.73 -3.52 -14.71
N VAL A 54 -20.50 -2.28 -14.31
CA VAL A 54 -21.40 -1.51 -13.46
C VAL A 54 -22.39 -0.75 -14.34
N ASN A 55 -23.69 -0.86 -14.05
CA ASN A 55 -24.70 0.04 -14.58
C ASN A 55 -24.82 1.27 -13.67
N PRO A 56 -24.36 2.47 -14.07
CA PRO A 56 -24.43 3.67 -13.24
C PRO A 56 -25.87 4.12 -12.96
N ASN A 57 -26.77 3.81 -13.90
CA ASN A 57 -28.20 4.14 -13.85
C ASN A 57 -29.03 3.04 -13.16
N ALA A 58 -28.39 2.13 -12.42
CA ALA A 58 -29.11 1.08 -11.71
C ALA A 58 -30.12 1.69 -10.73
N PRO A 59 -31.41 1.29 -10.80
CA PRO A 59 -32.43 1.78 -9.88
C PRO A 59 -32.02 1.43 -8.45
N LYS A 60 -32.16 2.40 -7.55
CA LYS A 60 -31.84 2.20 -6.14
C LYS A 60 -33.10 1.76 -5.40
N GLY A 61 -32.95 0.78 -4.51
CA GLY A 61 -34.06 0.23 -3.71
C GLY A 61 -34.49 -1.18 -4.13
N GLY A 62 -35.61 -1.63 -3.55
CA GLY A 62 -36.08 -3.02 -3.65
C GLY A 62 -35.52 -3.93 -2.54
N MET A 63 -35.91 -5.21 -2.56
CA MET A 63 -35.48 -6.21 -1.57
C MET A 63 -34.77 -7.37 -2.27
N LEU A 64 -33.49 -7.55 -1.98
CA LEU A 64 -32.72 -8.73 -2.39
C LEU A 64 -32.91 -9.84 -1.35
N ARG A 65 -33.47 -10.98 -1.77
CA ARG A 65 -33.58 -12.19 -0.93
C ARG A 65 -32.64 -13.25 -1.48
N ARG A 66 -31.58 -13.58 -0.74
CA ARG A 66 -30.63 -14.64 -1.08
C ARG A 66 -30.78 -15.82 -0.13
N HIS A 67 -30.75 -17.02 -0.68
CA HIS A 67 -30.64 -18.26 0.09
C HIS A 67 -29.17 -18.60 0.32
N GLY A 68 -28.84 -19.09 1.51
CA GLY A 68 -27.58 -19.72 1.84
C GLY A 68 -27.85 -21.06 2.51
N THR A 69 -27.19 -22.11 2.05
CA THR A 69 -27.30 -23.44 2.65
C THR A 69 -26.43 -23.53 3.91
N GLY A 70 -26.96 -24.09 5.00
CA GLY A 70 -26.24 -24.24 6.28
C GLY A 70 -26.81 -23.35 7.39
N SER A 71 -26.07 -23.23 8.49
CA SER A 71 -26.39 -22.36 9.62
C SER A 71 -25.18 -21.51 9.98
N TRP A 72 -25.39 -20.48 10.79
CA TRP A 72 -24.34 -19.55 11.21
C TRP A 72 -24.43 -19.36 12.72
N ASP A 73 -23.28 -19.27 13.37
CA ASP A 73 -23.15 -19.02 14.81
C ASP A 73 -22.33 -17.75 15.10
N SER A 74 -21.75 -17.12 14.07
CA SER A 74 -20.98 -15.88 14.18
C SER A 74 -21.14 -14.97 12.97
N PHE A 75 -21.10 -13.66 13.25
CA PHE A 75 -20.98 -12.61 12.24
C PHE A 75 -19.54 -12.09 12.08
N ASN A 76 -18.57 -12.65 12.81
CA ASN A 76 -17.17 -12.24 12.72
C ASN A 76 -16.39 -13.10 11.70
N PRO A 77 -16.06 -12.59 10.49
CA PRO A 77 -15.32 -13.35 9.48
C PRO A 77 -13.84 -13.59 9.82
N ALA A 78 -13.26 -12.79 10.72
CA ALA A 78 -11.84 -12.85 11.07
C ALA A 78 -11.54 -13.70 12.32
N ALA A 79 -12.55 -14.37 12.87
CA ALA A 79 -12.37 -15.21 14.04
C ALA A 79 -11.46 -16.41 13.73
N LEU A 80 -10.47 -16.63 14.60
CA LEU A 80 -9.51 -17.75 14.49
C LEU A 80 -10.16 -19.13 14.64
N ARG A 81 -11.40 -19.18 15.14
CA ARG A 81 -12.16 -20.41 15.35
C ARG A 81 -13.21 -20.54 14.25
N ALA A 82 -13.37 -21.75 13.73
CA ALA A 82 -14.33 -22.11 12.68
C ALA A 82 -15.78 -21.95 13.15
N ALA A 83 -16.23 -20.71 13.28
CA ALA A 83 -17.62 -20.33 13.29
C ALA A 83 -18.07 -20.22 11.82
N GLN A 84 -19.24 -20.76 11.48
CA GLN A 84 -19.78 -20.59 10.13
C GLN A 84 -20.20 -19.12 9.99
N VAL A 85 -19.63 -18.41 9.01
CA VAL A 85 -19.78 -16.96 8.84
C VAL A 85 -20.96 -16.65 7.94
N VAL A 86 -21.86 -15.77 8.39
CA VAL A 86 -23.06 -15.36 7.62
C VAL A 86 -22.72 -14.90 6.20
N ALA A 87 -23.26 -15.59 5.19
CA ALA A 87 -23.09 -15.32 3.76
C ALA A 87 -23.67 -13.98 3.24
N GLY A 88 -24.03 -13.06 4.14
CA GLY A 88 -24.62 -11.76 3.86
C GLY A 88 -23.84 -10.57 4.41
N LEU A 89 -22.71 -10.77 5.11
CA LEU A 89 -21.90 -9.66 5.65
C LEU A 89 -20.86 -9.10 4.65
N ALA A 90 -20.79 -9.66 3.43
CA ALA A 90 -19.82 -9.31 2.40
C ALA A 90 -20.45 -8.66 1.14
N THR A 91 -21.65 -8.07 1.28
CA THR A 91 -22.35 -7.37 0.19
C THR A 91 -22.72 -5.96 0.58
#